data_AF-A0A955IPF4-F1
#
_entry.id   AF-A0A955IPF4-F1
#
_cell.length_a   1.000
_cell.length_b   1.000
_cell.length_c   1.000
_cell.angle_alpha   90.00
_cell.angle_beta   90.00
_cell.angle_gamma   90.00
#
_symmetry.space_group_name_H-M   'P 1'
#
loop_
_entity.id
_entity.type
_entity.pdbx_description
1 polymer ?
#
loop_
_entity_poly.entity_id
_entity_poly.type
_entity_poly.pdbx_seq_one_letter_code
_entity_poly.pdbx_strand_id
1 'polypeptide(L)'
;MIVMIVMPRPVIGATAADEIIPSLAEAPAAERAAVDRFITSSAWAHRAMAALRLERYRDDDSRLRLEALLRDDVWQVRAFAIRALRWRGDDVRDLVNNEAHPRVVRTALRHHVTIDPERIRRGVEYLARSTSADERLLAVEIAVASQDEELAKLAEKTLKTVITRMERAEAGTLSPRLARVTGSEDLHRDYRWRNWLLKNSLRLNLRPGFAFDKESLPTTVNGIA
;
A
#
# COMPACT_ATOMS: atom_id res chain seq x y z
N MET A 1 30.23 -22.92 -11.89
CA MET A 1 30.22 -21.46 -12.16
C MET A 1 28.88 -21.15 -12.83
N ILE A 2 27.87 -20.74 -12.06
CA ILE A 2 26.52 -20.49 -12.58
C ILE A 2 26.49 -19.04 -13.05
N VAL A 3 26.47 -18.85 -14.36
CA VAL A 3 26.23 -17.53 -14.97
C VAL A 3 24.76 -17.20 -14.75
N MET A 4 24.48 -16.38 -13.75
CA MET A 4 23.16 -15.76 -13.60
C MET A 4 22.96 -14.80 -14.78
N ILE A 5 22.10 -15.20 -15.72
CA ILE A 5 21.54 -14.29 -16.71
C ILE A 5 20.63 -13.33 -15.95
N VAL A 6 21.17 -12.19 -15.56
CA VAL A 6 20.37 -11.04 -15.15
C VAL A 6 19.67 -10.54 -16.39
N MET A 7 18.39 -10.88 -16.55
CA MET A 7 17.53 -10.22 -17.52
C MET A 7 17.49 -8.73 -17.16
N PRO A 8 17.96 -7.81 -18.02
CA PRO A 8 17.77 -6.39 -17.77
C PRO A 8 16.26 -6.12 -17.77
N ARG A 9 15.76 -5.43 -16.73
CA ARG A 9 14.43 -4.83 -16.78
C ARG A 9 14.37 -3.94 -18.02
N PRO A 10 13.30 -4.01 -18.84
CA PRO A 10 13.12 -3.02 -19.89
C PRO A 10 13.10 -1.65 -19.22
N VAL A 11 14.12 -0.85 -19.50
CA VAL A 11 14.07 0.59 -19.33
C VAL A 11 12.95 1.02 -20.27
N ILE A 12 11.79 1.38 -19.71
CA ILE A 12 10.70 1.97 -20.47
C ILE A 12 11.15 3.39 -20.82
N GLY A 13 12.05 3.48 -21.79
CA GLY A 13 12.07 4.59 -22.74
C GLY A 13 11.01 4.27 -23.78
N ALA A 14 9.74 4.36 -23.40
CA ALA A 14 8.65 4.29 -24.37
C ALA A 14 8.56 5.64 -25.05
N THR A 15 8.99 5.68 -26.32
CA THR A 15 8.43 6.60 -27.30
C THR A 15 6.91 6.56 -27.19
N ALA A 16 6.26 7.72 -27.12
CA ALA A 16 4.82 7.93 -27.04
C ALA A 16 4.08 7.39 -28.29
N ALA A 17 4.08 6.08 -28.47
CA ALA A 17 3.03 5.39 -29.19
C ALA A 17 1.90 5.20 -28.19
N ASP A 18 0.70 5.69 -28.51
CA ASP A 18 -0.52 5.41 -27.77
C ASP A 18 -0.61 3.90 -27.52
N GLU A 19 -0.26 3.47 -26.33
CA GLU A 19 -0.51 2.11 -25.89
C GLU A 19 -2.03 1.99 -25.85
N ILE A 20 -2.61 1.25 -26.80
CA ILE A 20 -4.06 1.02 -26.85
C ILE A 20 -4.41 0.21 -25.59
N ILE A 21 -4.84 0.92 -24.55
CA ILE A 21 -5.23 0.31 -23.30
C ILE A 21 -6.64 -0.28 -23.49
N PRO A 22 -6.82 -1.60 -23.33
CA PRO A 22 -8.05 -2.27 -23.71
C PRO A 22 -9.22 -1.89 -22.80
N SER A 23 -10.42 -1.88 -23.39
CA SER A 23 -11.66 -1.80 -22.63
C SER A 23 -12.05 -3.18 -22.06
N LEU A 24 -12.67 -3.22 -20.89
CA LEU A 24 -13.25 -4.45 -20.33
C LEU A 24 -14.29 -5.06 -21.28
N ALA A 25 -15.01 -4.23 -22.04
CA ALA A 25 -15.98 -4.70 -23.04
C ALA A 25 -15.30 -5.52 -24.14
N GLU A 26 -14.07 -5.20 -24.50
CA GLU A 26 -13.28 -5.88 -25.55
C GLU A 26 -12.57 -7.14 -25.03
N ALA A 27 -12.55 -7.35 -23.70
CA ALA A 27 -11.96 -8.54 -23.11
C ALA A 27 -12.69 -9.83 -23.57
N PRO A 28 -12.01 -10.99 -23.63
CA PRO A 28 -12.67 -12.25 -23.96
C PRO A 28 -13.88 -12.53 -23.07
N ALA A 29 -14.93 -13.16 -23.61
CA ALA A 29 -16.15 -13.44 -22.84
C ALA A 29 -15.89 -14.23 -21.55
N ALA A 30 -14.93 -15.17 -21.58
CA ALA A 30 -14.50 -15.92 -20.41
C ALA A 30 -13.85 -15.03 -19.33
N GLU A 31 -13.12 -13.98 -19.73
CA GLU A 31 -12.51 -13.03 -18.82
C GLU A 31 -13.57 -12.17 -18.13
N ARG A 32 -14.51 -11.60 -18.90
CA ARG A 32 -15.63 -10.82 -18.34
C ARG A 32 -16.45 -11.64 -17.35
N ALA A 33 -16.84 -12.85 -17.73
CA ALA A 33 -17.58 -13.76 -16.85
C ALA A 33 -16.79 -14.13 -15.58
N ALA A 34 -15.45 -14.26 -15.68
CA ALA A 34 -14.63 -14.54 -14.51
C ALA A 34 -14.51 -13.33 -13.58
N VAL A 35 -14.43 -12.11 -14.11
CA VAL A 35 -14.47 -10.86 -13.32
C VAL A 35 -15.80 -10.74 -12.58
N ASP A 36 -16.93 -10.95 -13.28
CA ASP A 36 -18.27 -10.89 -12.67
C ASP A 36 -18.43 -11.86 -11.50
N ARG A 37 -17.99 -13.11 -11.70
CA ARG A 37 -17.99 -14.15 -10.67
C ARG A 37 -17.10 -13.79 -9.48
N PHE A 38 -15.96 -13.16 -9.73
CA PHE A 38 -15.02 -12.80 -8.68
C PHE A 38 -15.50 -11.62 -7.84
N ILE A 39 -16.09 -10.59 -8.46
CA ILE A 39 -16.65 -9.42 -7.74
C ILE A 39 -17.73 -9.84 -6.75
N THR A 40 -18.58 -10.79 -7.13
CA THR A 40 -19.74 -11.22 -6.33
C THR A 40 -19.43 -12.39 -5.39
N SER A 41 -18.19 -12.86 -5.36
CA SER A 41 -17.81 -14.03 -4.55
C SER A 41 -17.88 -13.74 -3.05
N SER A 42 -18.35 -14.72 -2.26
CA SER A 42 -18.30 -14.66 -0.80
C SER A 42 -16.87 -14.63 -0.25
N ALA A 43 -15.92 -15.23 -0.97
CA ALA A 43 -14.50 -15.22 -0.61
C ALA A 43 -13.87 -13.86 -0.94
N TRP A 44 -13.42 -13.13 0.08
CA TRP A 44 -12.79 -11.82 -0.10
C TRP A 44 -11.57 -11.86 -1.03
N ALA A 45 -10.83 -12.97 -1.04
CA ALA A 45 -9.66 -13.14 -1.89
C ALA A 45 -10.03 -13.10 -3.39
N HIS A 46 -11.19 -13.66 -3.78
CA HIS A 46 -11.67 -13.55 -5.15
C HIS A 46 -12.07 -12.11 -5.50
N ARG A 47 -12.73 -11.38 -4.58
CA ARG A 47 -13.07 -9.96 -4.80
C ARG A 47 -11.83 -9.08 -4.92
N ALA A 48 -10.80 -9.35 -4.11
CA ALA A 48 -9.48 -8.73 -4.27
C ALA A 48 -8.84 -9.07 -5.62
N MET A 49 -8.93 -10.32 -6.08
CA MET A 49 -8.47 -10.72 -7.41
C MET A 49 -9.24 -10.02 -8.53
N ALA A 50 -10.54 -9.75 -8.36
CA ALA A 50 -11.30 -8.95 -9.31
C ALA A 50 -10.70 -7.55 -9.44
N ALA A 51 -10.39 -6.87 -8.33
CA ALA A 51 -9.74 -5.55 -8.38
C ALA A 51 -8.42 -5.59 -9.17
N LEU A 52 -7.60 -6.61 -8.95
CA LEU A 52 -6.33 -6.80 -9.68
C LEU A 52 -6.53 -7.08 -11.18
N ARG A 53 -7.61 -7.77 -11.56
CA ARG A 53 -7.91 -8.03 -12.98
C ARG A 53 -8.45 -6.78 -13.68
N LEU A 54 -9.29 -6.02 -12.99
CA LEU A 54 -9.86 -4.75 -13.45
C LEU A 54 -8.81 -3.65 -13.66
N GLU A 55 -7.67 -3.74 -12.98
CA GLU A 55 -6.51 -2.85 -13.15
C GLU A 55 -6.00 -2.75 -14.60
N ARG A 56 -6.22 -3.79 -15.40
CA ARG A 56 -5.75 -3.88 -16.80
C ARG A 56 -6.60 -3.09 -17.79
N TYR A 57 -7.78 -2.64 -17.38
CA TYR A 57 -8.73 -1.93 -18.22
C TYR A 57 -8.88 -0.48 -17.75
N ARG A 58 -9.12 0.45 -18.67
CA ARG A 58 -9.26 1.88 -18.36
C ARG A 58 -10.56 2.52 -18.87
N ASP A 59 -11.56 1.70 -19.13
CA ASP A 59 -12.92 2.16 -19.43
C ASP A 59 -13.71 2.48 -18.14
N ASP A 60 -14.86 3.15 -18.31
CA ASP A 60 -15.74 3.57 -17.22
C ASP A 60 -16.40 2.39 -16.49
N ASP A 61 -16.73 1.29 -17.18
CA ASP A 61 -17.35 0.12 -16.52
C ASP A 61 -16.36 -0.51 -15.54
N SER A 62 -15.11 -0.71 -15.96
CA SER A 62 -14.06 -1.20 -15.07
C SER A 62 -13.79 -0.24 -13.89
N ARG A 63 -13.86 1.08 -14.12
CA ARG A 63 -13.73 2.10 -13.07
C ARG A 63 -14.86 2.00 -12.04
N LEU A 64 -16.12 1.99 -12.49
CA LEU A 64 -17.30 1.91 -11.64
C LEU A 64 -17.28 0.65 -10.76
N ARG A 65 -16.82 -0.47 -11.32
CA ARG A 65 -16.65 -1.72 -10.57
C ARG A 65 -15.58 -1.62 -9.50
N LEU A 66 -14.45 -0.97 -9.78
CA LEU A 66 -13.42 -0.70 -8.77
C LEU A 66 -13.92 0.25 -7.67
N GLU A 67 -14.64 1.30 -8.04
CA GLU A 67 -15.25 2.23 -7.07
C GLU A 67 -16.28 1.51 -6.17
N ALA A 68 -17.05 0.56 -6.72
CA ALA A 68 -17.94 -0.29 -5.92
C ALA A 68 -17.17 -1.13 -4.89
N LEU A 69 -16.00 -1.68 -5.26
CA LEU A 69 -15.14 -2.46 -4.35
C LEU A 69 -14.52 -1.60 -3.23
N LEU A 70 -14.50 -0.27 -3.35
CA LEU A 70 -14.12 0.62 -2.23
C LEU A 70 -15.16 0.63 -1.11
N ARG A 71 -16.38 0.12 -1.35
CA ARG A 71 -17.43 0.01 -0.32
C ARG A 71 -17.54 -1.41 0.27
N ASP A 72 -16.63 -2.31 -0.09
CA ASP A 72 -16.62 -3.68 0.43
C ASP A 72 -16.42 -3.71 1.95
N ASP A 73 -17.12 -4.60 2.66
CA ASP A 73 -16.97 -4.74 4.11
C ASP A 73 -15.54 -5.13 4.52
N VAL A 74 -14.85 -5.88 3.66
CA VAL A 74 -13.53 -6.43 3.92
C VAL A 74 -12.45 -5.42 3.51
N TRP A 75 -11.68 -4.94 4.49
CA TRP A 75 -10.67 -3.90 4.29
C TRP A 75 -9.60 -4.30 3.25
N GLN A 76 -9.28 -5.58 3.11
CA GLN A 76 -8.32 -6.07 2.12
C GLN A 76 -8.81 -5.73 0.70
N VAL A 77 -10.09 -5.96 0.42
CA VAL A 77 -10.70 -5.69 -0.90
C VAL A 77 -10.63 -4.20 -1.19
N ARG A 78 -11.00 -3.36 -0.22
CA ARG A 78 -10.89 -1.89 -0.34
C ARG A 78 -9.45 -1.43 -0.62
N ALA A 79 -8.47 -2.00 0.07
CA ALA A 79 -7.05 -1.70 -0.16
C ALA A 79 -6.58 -2.10 -1.56
N PHE A 80 -7.02 -3.25 -2.08
CA PHE A 80 -6.71 -3.67 -3.46
C PHE A 80 -7.40 -2.79 -4.50
N ALA A 81 -8.63 -2.34 -4.24
CA ALA A 81 -9.34 -1.40 -5.10
C ALA A 81 -8.62 -0.04 -5.18
N ILE A 82 -8.15 0.51 -4.05
CA ILE A 82 -7.32 1.73 -4.04
C ILE A 82 -6.06 1.53 -4.89
N ARG A 83 -5.35 0.41 -4.70
CA ARG A 83 -4.16 0.11 -5.50
C ARG A 83 -4.48 0.10 -6.99
N ALA A 84 -5.53 -0.61 -7.40
CA ALA A 84 -5.90 -0.75 -8.81
C ALA A 84 -6.29 0.60 -9.44
N LEU A 85 -7.11 1.40 -8.76
CA LEU A 85 -7.49 2.75 -9.20
C LEU A 85 -6.27 3.66 -9.32
N ARG A 86 -5.39 3.67 -8.32
CA ARG A 86 -4.17 4.48 -8.36
C ARG A 86 -3.19 4.03 -9.43
N TRP A 87 -3.08 2.73 -9.69
CA TRP A 87 -2.28 2.20 -10.79
C TRP A 87 -2.78 2.68 -12.16
N ARG A 88 -4.10 2.79 -12.33
CA ARG A 88 -4.73 3.34 -13.54
C ARG A 88 -4.60 4.86 -13.68
N GLY A 89 -4.20 5.55 -12.60
CA GLY A 89 -4.10 7.01 -12.54
C GLY A 89 -5.37 7.72 -12.07
N ASP A 90 -6.39 6.95 -11.67
CA ASP A 90 -7.67 7.48 -11.19
C ASP A 90 -7.48 8.23 -9.86
N ASP A 91 -8.22 9.33 -9.68
CA ASP A 91 -8.31 10.01 -8.39
C ASP A 91 -9.33 9.30 -7.49
N VAL A 92 -8.93 9.05 -6.24
CA VAL A 92 -9.74 8.36 -5.23
C VAL A 92 -9.84 9.16 -3.94
N ARG A 93 -9.35 10.41 -3.92
CA ARG A 93 -9.25 11.24 -2.71
C ARG A 93 -10.58 11.31 -1.95
N ASP A 94 -11.65 11.65 -2.65
CA ASP A 94 -12.98 11.81 -2.04
C ASP A 94 -13.53 10.48 -1.51
N LEU A 95 -13.17 9.38 -2.16
CA LEU A 95 -13.61 8.03 -1.80
C LEU A 95 -12.89 7.48 -0.56
N VAL A 96 -11.64 7.91 -0.30
CA VAL A 96 -10.84 7.43 0.84
C VAL A 96 -10.82 8.39 2.04
N ASN A 97 -11.27 9.64 1.87
CA ASN A 97 -11.21 10.64 2.94
C ASN A 97 -11.94 10.21 4.21
N ASN A 98 -13.01 9.42 4.08
CA ASN A 98 -13.81 8.89 5.18
C ASN A 98 -13.44 7.46 5.61
N GLU A 99 -12.38 6.87 5.05
CA GLU A 99 -12.04 5.45 5.29
C GLU A 99 -11.57 5.18 6.72
N ALA A 100 -12.41 4.58 7.56
CA ALA A 100 -12.10 4.37 8.98
C ALA A 100 -10.96 3.37 9.24
N HIS A 101 -10.72 2.41 8.35
CA HIS A 101 -9.82 1.30 8.64
C HIS A 101 -8.34 1.66 8.40
N PRO A 102 -7.46 1.63 9.43
CA PRO A 102 -6.11 2.19 9.31
C PRO A 102 -5.22 1.49 8.29
N ARG A 103 -5.43 0.18 8.04
CA ARG A 103 -4.67 -0.53 6.99
C ARG A 103 -5.00 -0.05 5.58
N VAL A 104 -6.22 0.45 5.36
CA VAL A 104 -6.64 1.02 4.08
C VAL A 104 -6.08 2.45 3.95
N VAL A 105 -6.13 3.24 5.02
CA VAL A 105 -5.46 4.55 5.09
C VAL A 105 -3.97 4.45 4.77
N ARG A 106 -3.25 3.49 5.38
CA ARG A 106 -1.84 3.21 5.07
C ARG A 106 -1.65 2.92 3.58
N THR A 107 -2.53 2.11 2.98
CA THR A 107 -2.46 1.80 1.54
C THR A 107 -2.64 3.05 0.70
N ALA A 108 -3.67 3.86 0.99
CA ALA A 108 -3.92 5.13 0.30
C ALA A 108 -2.68 6.05 0.32
N LEU A 109 -2.08 6.26 1.50
CA LEU A 109 -0.86 7.07 1.65
C LEU A 109 0.31 6.49 0.85
N ARG A 110 0.51 5.16 0.86
CA ARG A 110 1.55 4.48 0.07
C ARG A 110 1.35 4.58 -1.45
N HIS A 111 0.15 4.93 -1.88
CA HIS A 111 -0.20 5.21 -3.28
C HIS A 111 -0.36 6.73 -3.55
N HIS A 112 0.24 7.57 -2.70
CA HIS A 112 0.29 9.02 -2.83
C HIS A 112 -1.09 9.69 -2.82
N VAL A 113 -2.08 9.08 -2.15
CA VAL A 113 -3.38 9.71 -1.96
C VAL A 113 -3.29 10.69 -0.80
N THR A 114 -3.60 11.95 -1.07
CA THR A 114 -3.68 12.99 -0.05
C THR A 114 -4.90 12.75 0.85
N ILE A 115 -4.68 12.74 2.16
CA ILE A 115 -5.73 12.66 3.19
C ILE A 115 -5.51 13.84 4.14
N ASP A 116 -6.58 14.34 4.75
CA ASP A 116 -6.52 15.39 5.77
C ASP A 116 -5.43 15.09 6.84
N PRO A 117 -4.40 15.95 6.98
CA PRO A 117 -3.31 15.75 7.93
C PRO A 117 -3.78 15.64 9.39
N GLU A 118 -4.83 16.39 9.77
CA GLU A 118 -5.38 16.35 11.13
C GLU A 118 -5.97 14.97 11.45
N ARG A 119 -6.66 14.40 10.48
CA ARG A 119 -7.20 13.04 10.57
C ARG A 119 -6.09 12.00 10.69
N ILE A 120 -5.03 12.11 9.89
CA ILE A 120 -3.87 11.21 9.97
C ILE A 120 -3.23 11.28 11.35
N ARG A 121 -2.95 12.50 11.85
CA ARG A 121 -2.30 12.69 13.15
C ARG A 121 -3.11 12.09 14.30
N ARG A 122 -4.43 12.36 14.37
CA ARG A 122 -5.30 11.75 15.38
C ARG A 122 -5.27 10.22 15.32
N GLY A 123 -5.34 9.64 14.11
CA GLY A 123 -5.28 8.20 13.92
C GLY A 123 -3.94 7.58 14.34
N VAL A 124 -2.82 8.21 13.97
CA VAL A 124 -1.47 7.77 14.36
C VAL A 124 -1.30 7.84 15.87
N GLU A 125 -1.68 8.95 16.51
CA GLU A 125 -1.57 9.11 17.95
C GLU A 125 -2.39 8.06 18.72
N TYR A 126 -3.61 7.77 18.24
CA TYR A 126 -4.44 6.72 18.81
C TYR A 126 -3.75 5.35 18.73
N LEU A 127 -3.29 4.95 17.54
CA LEU A 127 -2.63 3.66 17.31
C LEU A 127 -1.29 3.53 18.06
N ALA A 128 -0.53 4.62 18.18
CA ALA A 128 0.76 4.63 18.86
C ALA A 128 0.64 4.35 20.37
N ARG A 129 -0.53 4.62 20.97
CA ARG A 129 -0.82 4.34 22.38
C ARG A 129 -1.37 2.93 22.63
N SER A 130 -1.63 2.15 21.56
CA SER A 130 -2.13 0.78 21.68
C SER A 130 -1.16 -0.11 22.44
N THR A 131 -1.70 -1.09 23.16
CA THR A 131 -0.92 -2.16 23.79
C THR A 131 -0.37 -3.14 22.75
N SER A 132 -1.04 -3.27 21.59
CA SER A 132 -0.64 -4.16 20.50
C SER A 132 0.60 -3.65 19.78
N ALA A 133 1.62 -4.50 19.63
CA ALA A 133 2.80 -4.17 18.81
C ALA A 133 2.44 -4.03 17.31
N ASP A 134 1.44 -4.78 16.82
CA ASP A 134 0.97 -4.72 15.43
C ASP A 134 0.38 -3.35 15.08
N GLU A 135 -0.45 -2.81 15.99
CA GLU A 135 -1.10 -1.51 15.83
C GLU A 135 -0.10 -0.37 15.99
N ARG A 136 0.82 -0.47 16.96
CA ARG A 136 1.90 0.50 17.10
C ARG A 136 2.80 0.53 15.85
N LEU A 137 3.12 -0.63 15.27
CA LEU A 137 3.86 -0.68 14.01
C LEU A 137 3.02 -0.12 12.84
N LEU A 138 1.70 -0.31 12.85
CA LEU A 138 0.82 0.31 11.86
C LEU A 138 0.82 1.83 11.98
N ALA A 139 0.88 2.38 13.19
CA ALA A 139 1.03 3.82 13.44
C ALA A 139 2.31 4.35 12.79
N VAL A 140 3.44 3.65 12.97
CA VAL A 140 4.73 3.98 12.34
C VAL A 140 4.60 3.99 10.81
N GLU A 141 4.00 2.95 10.23
CA GLU A 141 3.85 2.88 8.77
C GLU A 141 2.99 4.01 8.20
N ILE A 142 1.91 4.40 8.89
CA ILE A 142 1.05 5.52 8.48
C ILE A 142 1.79 6.84 8.61
N ALA A 143 2.45 7.09 9.74
CA ALA A 143 3.19 8.31 10.02
C ALA A 143 4.32 8.55 9.01
N VAL A 144 5.06 7.49 8.65
CA VAL A 144 6.14 7.63 7.65
C VAL A 144 5.55 7.81 6.25
N ALA A 145 4.45 7.11 5.92
CA ALA A 145 3.77 7.25 4.64
C ALA A 145 3.11 8.62 4.43
N SER A 146 2.73 9.33 5.50
CA SER A 146 2.16 10.68 5.39
C SER A 146 3.19 11.77 5.12
N GLN A 147 4.49 11.46 5.21
CA GLN A 147 5.59 12.42 5.00
C GLN A 147 5.52 13.66 5.89
N ASP A 148 4.92 13.54 7.07
CA ASP A 148 4.82 14.61 8.07
C ASP A 148 6.00 14.49 9.06
N GLU A 149 6.77 15.56 9.23
CA GLU A 149 8.00 15.55 10.04
C GLU A 149 7.73 15.33 11.54
N GLU A 150 6.63 15.85 12.07
CA GLU A 150 6.28 15.66 13.48
C GLU A 150 5.81 14.23 13.73
N LEU A 151 5.01 13.68 12.81
CA LEU A 151 4.62 12.28 12.87
C LEU A 151 5.82 11.35 12.66
N ALA A 152 6.82 11.73 11.87
CA ALA A 152 8.05 10.96 11.70
C ALA A 152 8.83 10.82 13.03
N LYS A 153 8.92 11.88 13.84
CA LYS A 153 9.53 11.82 15.18
C LYS A 153 8.77 10.86 16.12
N LEU A 154 7.43 10.93 16.10
CA LEU A 154 6.59 10.00 16.85
C LEU A 154 6.78 8.55 16.36
N ALA A 155 6.90 8.35 15.04
CA ALA A 155 7.14 7.06 14.43
C ALA A 155 8.47 6.45 14.88
N GLU A 156 9.55 7.23 14.93
CA GLU A 156 10.84 6.75 15.44
C GLU A 156 10.76 6.29 16.91
N LYS A 157 10.16 7.11 17.79
CA LYS A 157 9.97 6.75 19.20
C LYS A 157 9.10 5.50 19.36
N THR A 158 8.02 5.41 18.60
CA THR A 158 7.10 4.27 18.61
C THR A 158 7.80 3.01 18.13
N LEU A 159 8.57 3.08 17.03
CA LEU A 159 9.32 1.96 16.48
C LEU A 159 10.37 1.43 17.48
N LYS A 160 11.11 2.32 18.15
CA LYS A 160 12.05 1.93 19.23
C LYS A 160 11.33 1.13 20.32
N THR A 161 10.12 1.55 20.67
CA THR A 161 9.31 0.88 21.71
C THR A 161 8.75 -0.46 21.22
N VAL A 162 8.35 -0.57 19.95
CA VAL A 162 7.95 -1.85 19.34
C VAL A 162 9.12 -2.83 19.36
N ILE A 163 10.29 -2.43 18.87
CA ILE A 163 11.45 -3.32 18.76
C ILE A 163 11.95 -3.77 20.15
N THR A 164 11.98 -2.87 21.13
CA THR A 164 12.47 -3.22 22.47
C THR A 164 11.52 -4.16 23.20
N ARG A 165 10.20 -3.96 23.07
CA ARG A 165 9.18 -4.70 23.82
C ARG A 165 8.60 -5.91 23.10
N MET A 166 8.82 -6.07 21.80
CA MET A 166 8.22 -7.18 21.06
C MET A 166 8.73 -8.52 21.57
N GLU A 167 7.85 -9.50 21.60
CA GLU A 167 8.15 -10.86 21.98
C GLU A 167 8.65 -11.69 20.78
N ARG A 168 9.15 -12.90 21.06
CA ARG A 168 9.63 -13.82 20.04
C ARG A 168 8.56 -14.18 19.01
N ALA A 169 7.31 -14.35 19.43
CA ALA A 169 6.20 -14.66 18.53
C ALA A 169 5.89 -13.48 17.61
N GLU A 170 5.80 -12.28 18.18
CA GLU A 170 5.56 -11.04 17.43
C GLU A 170 6.68 -10.75 16.43
N ALA A 171 7.94 -11.00 16.78
CA ALA A 171 9.06 -10.79 15.88
C ALA A 171 8.93 -11.59 14.58
N GLY A 172 8.41 -12.82 14.62
CA GLY A 172 8.16 -13.59 13.41
C GLY A 172 7.17 -12.91 12.46
N THR A 173 6.09 -12.35 13.00
CA THR A 173 5.02 -11.71 12.24
C THR A 173 5.37 -10.28 11.80
N LEU A 174 6.03 -9.51 12.66
CA LEU A 174 6.32 -8.09 12.43
C LEU A 174 7.59 -7.85 11.61
N SER A 175 8.52 -8.80 11.60
CA SER A 175 9.84 -8.61 10.97
C SER A 175 9.80 -8.21 9.49
N PRO A 176 8.94 -8.79 8.61
CA PRO A 176 8.83 -8.33 7.23
C PRO A 176 8.39 -6.86 7.12
N ARG A 177 7.56 -6.39 8.06
CA ARG A 177 7.09 -4.99 8.09
C ARG A 177 8.16 -4.06 8.66
N LEU A 178 8.90 -4.51 9.68
CA LEU A 178 10.06 -3.80 10.22
C LEU A 178 11.14 -3.61 9.16
N ALA A 179 11.46 -4.66 8.40
CA ALA A 179 12.39 -4.60 7.27
C ALA A 179 11.95 -3.55 6.23
N ARG A 180 10.66 -3.56 5.85
CA ARG A 180 10.12 -2.59 4.89
C ARG A 180 10.22 -1.14 5.37
N VAL A 181 9.86 -0.86 6.63
CA VAL A 181 9.85 0.51 7.16
C VAL A 181 11.24 1.01 7.54
N THR A 182 12.20 0.12 7.81
CA THR A 182 13.59 0.52 8.14
C THR A 182 14.53 0.43 6.94
N GLY A 183 14.12 -0.23 5.85
CA GLY A 183 15.01 -0.59 4.74
C GLY A 183 16.07 -1.63 5.10
N SER A 184 15.95 -2.30 6.25
CA SER A 184 16.84 -3.39 6.65
C SER A 184 16.40 -4.74 6.08
N GLU A 185 17.21 -5.77 6.30
CA GLU A 185 16.87 -7.15 5.99
C GLU A 185 15.81 -7.69 6.98
N ASP A 186 15.10 -8.75 6.57
CA ASP A 186 14.18 -9.46 7.46
C ASP A 186 14.97 -10.31 8.46
N LEU A 187 15.03 -9.85 9.72
CA LEU A 187 15.84 -10.50 10.76
C LEU A 187 15.13 -11.66 11.49
N HIS A 188 13.82 -11.80 11.32
CA HIS A 188 12.89 -12.79 11.91
C HIS A 188 12.90 -12.98 13.45
N ARG A 189 13.91 -12.48 14.17
CA ARG A 189 14.15 -12.73 15.59
C ARG A 189 14.20 -11.42 16.36
N ASP A 190 13.56 -11.41 17.51
CA ASP A 190 13.43 -10.27 18.42
C ASP A 190 14.81 -9.74 18.85
N TYR A 191 15.71 -10.62 19.31
CA TYR A 191 17.05 -10.20 19.76
C TYR A 191 17.90 -9.60 18.63
N ARG A 192 17.72 -10.04 17.38
CA ARG A 192 18.42 -9.48 16.22
C ARG A 192 17.95 -8.08 15.92
N TRP A 193 16.65 -7.82 16.02
CA TRP A 193 16.09 -6.48 15.90
C TRP A 193 16.53 -5.55 17.03
N ARG A 194 16.62 -6.04 18.27
CA ARG A 194 17.17 -5.25 19.39
C ARG A 194 18.64 -4.90 19.14
N ASN A 195 19.46 -5.85 18.67
CA ASN A 195 20.85 -5.60 18.28
C ASN A 195 20.97 -4.63 17.10
N TRP A 196 20.09 -4.74 16.11
CA TRP A 196 20.01 -3.79 15.00
C TRP A 196 19.68 -2.39 15.52
N LEU A 197 18.72 -2.26 16.44
CA LEU A 197 18.34 -0.98 17.02
C LEU A 197 19.50 -0.34 17.78
N LEU A 198 20.29 -1.11 18.55
CA LEU A 198 21.48 -0.58 19.22
C LEU A 198 22.46 0.05 18.23
N LYS A 199 22.72 -0.63 17.10
CA LYS A 199 23.64 -0.16 16.04
C LYS A 199 23.12 1.05 15.27
N ASN A 200 21.81 1.22 15.16
CA ASN A 200 21.16 2.26 14.34
C ASN A 200 20.42 3.31 15.18
N SER A 201 20.63 3.35 16.50
CA SER A 201 19.83 4.10 17.47
C SER A 201 19.78 5.62 17.22
N LEU A 202 20.82 6.16 16.59
CA LEU A 202 20.98 7.58 16.26
C LEU A 202 20.20 8.00 15.01
N ARG A 203 20.05 7.11 14.03
CA ARG A 203 19.34 7.38 12.76
C ARG A 203 18.68 6.10 12.25
N LEU A 204 17.36 6.02 12.36
CA LEU A 204 16.61 4.84 11.91
C LEU A 204 16.31 4.85 10.40
N ASN A 205 16.44 6.01 9.73
CA ASN A 205 16.20 6.20 8.29
C ASN A 205 14.90 5.54 7.81
N LEU A 206 13.78 5.92 8.43
CA LEU A 206 12.49 5.31 8.14
C LEU A 206 12.04 5.56 6.70
N ARG A 207 11.46 4.53 6.09
CA ARG A 207 10.99 4.52 4.70
C ARG A 207 9.47 4.39 4.65
N PRO A 208 8.78 5.19 3.84
CA PRO A 208 7.31 5.14 3.70
C PRO A 208 6.83 3.82 3.09
N GLY A 209 7.71 3.14 2.35
CA GLY A 209 7.39 1.91 1.64
C GLY A 209 6.33 2.15 0.57
N PHE A 210 6.49 3.24 -0.21
CA PHE A 210 5.64 3.54 -1.35
C PHE A 210 5.56 2.34 -2.29
N ALA A 211 4.37 2.09 -2.82
CA ALA A 211 4.17 1.00 -3.76
C ALA A 211 4.82 1.29 -5.12
N PHE A 212 4.90 2.59 -5.48
CA PHE A 212 5.38 3.10 -6.75
C PHE A 212 6.14 4.42 -6.52
N ASP A 213 7.17 4.69 -7.32
CA ASP A 213 7.79 6.01 -7.37
C ASP A 213 6.78 7.01 -7.93
N LYS A 214 6.78 8.26 -7.46
CA LYS A 214 5.79 9.28 -7.88
C LYS A 214 5.79 9.47 -9.40
N GLU A 215 6.94 9.33 -10.04
CA GLU A 215 7.15 9.41 -11.49
C GLU A 215 6.60 8.20 -12.26
N SER A 216 6.39 7.07 -11.59
CA SER A 216 5.87 5.84 -12.20
C SER A 216 4.35 5.72 -12.18
N LEU A 217 3.65 6.64 -11.51
CA LEU A 217 2.20 6.74 -11.62
C LEU A 217 1.86 7.40 -12.96
N PRO A 218 0.93 6.83 -13.77
CA PRO A 218 0.48 7.51 -14.97
C PRO A 218 -0.05 8.87 -14.58
N THR A 219 0.50 9.92 -15.20
CA THR A 219 0.08 11.29 -14.96
C THR A 219 -1.40 11.37 -15.27
N THR A 220 -2.21 11.85 -14.31
CA THR A 220 -3.61 12.15 -14.58
C THR A 220 -3.59 13.21 -15.68
N VAL A 221 -3.98 12.83 -16.90
CA VAL A 221 -4.19 13.78 -17.99
C VAL A 221 -5.44 14.56 -17.61
N ASN A 222 -5.29 15.53 -16.72
CA ASN A 222 -6.31 16.51 -16.41
C ASN A 222 -6.40 17.44 -17.62
N GLY A 223 -7.08 16.97 -18.66
CA GLY A 223 -7.57 17.78 -19.75
C GLY A 223 -9.07 17.59 -19.80
N ILE A 224 -9.80 18.49 -19.13
CA ILE A 224 -11.06 19.11 -19.56
C ILE A 224 -11.24 20.31 -18.61
N ALA A 225 -10.98 21.50 -19.15
CA ALA A 225 -11.60 22.75 -18.72
C ALA A 225 -12.60 23.15 -19.82
#